data_AF-A0A7S4KLG3-F1
#
_entry.id   AF-A0A7S4KLG3-F1
#
_cell.length_a   1.000
_cell.length_b   1.000
_cell.length_c   1.000
_cell.angle_alpha   90.00
_cell.angle_beta   90.00
_cell.angle_gamma   90.00
#
_symmetry.space_group_name_H-M   'P 1'
#
loop_
_entity.id
_entity.type
_entity.pdbx_description
1 polymer ?
#
loop_
_entity_poly.entity_id
_entity_poly.type
_entity_poly.pdbx_seq_one_letter_code
_entity_poly.pdbx_strand_id
1 'polypeptide(L)'
;SEGGGEIVVLADKPKEEMEECLNTAMSDPWNLKLRGSQVTFRSGNPQYASELEKVRIEYAKSILVLAGDEQDVNEADSDALRTVLALRGKTKRNANVVVEIQDVDNKQIVALASNDSKILVVNDIVGQLMVCCSRDAGLAFVLEQVIGFEGSEIYFKEWPELVNLTFREVLFRFNDAVAIGVKNKDGTILLNPGADYVIQDKDVLLSIARDDDSYTVNDGSFYRELQAQQAKSSSARKSKRVKKKPERILFCGWRRDLADM
;
A
#
# COMPACT_ATOMS: atom_id res chain seq x y z
N SER A 1 -12.54 -12.57 -0.93
CA SER A 1 -13.23 -11.32 -0.54
C SER A 1 -14.39 -11.57 0.43
N GLU A 2 -14.34 -10.95 1.62
CA GLU A 2 -15.22 -11.20 2.80
C GLU A 2 -16.69 -10.71 2.69
N GLY A 3 -17.25 -10.52 1.48
CA GLY A 3 -18.68 -10.21 1.34
C GLY A 3 -19.11 -8.77 1.69
N GLY A 4 -18.16 -7.84 1.86
CA GLY A 4 -18.40 -6.41 2.08
C GLY A 4 -18.08 -5.95 3.51
N GLY A 5 -17.81 -4.65 3.68
CA GLY A 5 -17.50 -4.04 4.98
C GLY A 5 -18.29 -2.76 5.27
N GLU A 6 -18.09 -2.17 6.45
CA GLU A 6 -18.67 -0.88 6.82
C GLU A 6 -17.63 0.24 6.64
N ILE A 7 -18.00 1.27 5.88
CA ILE A 7 -17.19 2.45 5.61
C ILE A 7 -17.96 3.65 6.17
N VAL A 8 -17.34 4.41 7.06
CA VAL A 8 -17.94 5.63 7.63
C VAL A 8 -17.12 6.83 7.18
N VAL A 9 -17.79 7.82 6.58
CA VAL A 9 -17.16 9.05 6.08
C VAL A 9 -17.65 10.23 6.92
N LEU A 10 -16.72 10.96 7.52
CA LEU A 10 -16.96 12.20 8.25
C LEU A 10 -16.32 13.35 7.49
N ALA A 11 -17.12 14.35 7.09
CA ALA A 11 -16.60 15.54 6.41
C ALA A 11 -17.43 16.78 6.76
N ASP A 12 -16.82 17.95 6.62
CA ASP A 12 -17.48 19.26 6.78
C ASP A 12 -18.26 19.62 5.51
N LYS A 13 -19.15 18.71 5.11
CA LYS A 13 -20.05 18.85 3.96
C LYS A 13 -21.47 18.41 4.34
N PRO A 14 -22.52 18.93 3.68
CA PRO A 14 -23.88 18.41 3.82
C PRO A 14 -23.92 16.92 3.47
N LYS A 15 -24.76 16.17 4.19
CA LYS A 15 -24.87 14.72 3.99
C LYS A 15 -25.39 14.39 2.60
N GLU A 16 -26.35 15.19 2.13
CA GLU A 16 -27.00 15.04 0.84
C GLU A 16 -26.00 15.18 -0.31
N GLU A 17 -25.09 16.16 -0.23
CA GLU A 17 -24.02 16.36 -1.22
C GLU A 17 -23.10 15.12 -1.30
N MET A 18 -22.71 14.56 -0.15
CA MET A 18 -21.86 13.36 -0.12
C MET A 18 -22.56 12.13 -0.71
N GLU A 19 -23.85 11.96 -0.45
CA GLU A 19 -24.66 10.87 -1.02
C GLU A 19 -24.81 11.04 -2.55
N GLU A 20 -25.01 12.27 -3.03
CA GLU A 20 -25.03 12.58 -4.47
C GLU A 20 -23.69 12.31 -5.15
N CYS A 21 -22.57 12.65 -4.52
CA CYS A 21 -21.23 12.32 -5.03
C CYS A 21 -21.05 10.81 -5.18
N LEU A 22 -21.45 10.02 -4.17
CA LEU A 22 -21.38 8.56 -4.24
C LEU A 22 -22.27 8.00 -5.37
N ASN A 23 -23.50 8.50 -5.50
CA ASN A 23 -24.42 8.08 -6.57
C ASN A 23 -23.86 8.39 -7.96
N THR A 24 -23.18 9.52 -8.10
CA THR A 24 -22.49 9.90 -9.34
C THR A 24 -21.33 8.96 -9.63
N ALA A 25 -20.52 8.61 -8.62
CA ALA A 25 -19.42 7.66 -8.78
C ALA A 25 -19.91 6.22 -9.08
N MET A 26 -21.11 5.84 -8.61
CA MET A 26 -21.74 4.56 -8.94
C MET A 26 -22.32 4.53 -10.36
N SER A 27 -22.51 5.70 -10.98
CA SER A 27 -22.99 5.85 -12.36
C SER A 27 -21.82 5.93 -13.35
N ASP A 28 -22.10 5.98 -14.65
CA ASP A 28 -21.08 6.23 -15.68
C ASP A 28 -20.42 7.60 -15.46
N PRO A 29 -19.09 7.75 -15.68
CA PRO A 29 -18.18 6.79 -16.32
C PRO A 29 -17.46 5.84 -15.35
N TRP A 30 -17.65 6.00 -14.04
CA TRP A 30 -16.83 5.32 -13.02
C TRP A 30 -17.37 3.92 -12.66
N ASN A 31 -18.69 3.72 -12.75
CA ASN A 31 -19.36 2.43 -12.54
C ASN A 31 -18.88 1.71 -11.27
N LEU A 32 -18.74 2.46 -10.17
CA LEU A 32 -18.23 1.95 -8.90
C LEU A 32 -19.18 0.90 -8.33
N LYS A 33 -18.65 -0.28 -8.00
CA LYS A 33 -19.41 -1.38 -7.37
C LYS A 33 -18.99 -1.52 -5.91
N LEU A 34 -19.94 -1.33 -4.99
CA LEU A 34 -19.68 -1.46 -3.54
C LEU A 34 -19.40 -2.89 -3.07
N ARG A 35 -19.74 -3.91 -3.89
CA ARG A 35 -19.48 -5.34 -3.63
C ARG A 35 -19.89 -5.79 -2.21
N GLY A 36 -21.05 -5.33 -1.74
CA GLY A 36 -21.60 -5.66 -0.41
C GLY A 36 -21.21 -4.67 0.70
N SER A 37 -20.28 -3.75 0.43
CA SER A 37 -19.87 -2.73 1.40
C SER A 37 -20.96 -1.67 1.58
N GLN A 38 -21.10 -1.17 2.81
CA GLN A 38 -22.05 -0.13 3.17
C GLN A 38 -21.30 1.15 3.51
N VAL A 39 -21.70 2.26 2.91
CA VAL A 39 -21.10 3.58 3.15
C VAL A 39 -22.07 4.44 3.95
N THR A 40 -21.61 4.95 5.09
CA THR A 40 -22.39 5.79 6.00
C THR A 40 -21.75 7.16 6.10
N PHE A 41 -22.48 8.20 5.72
CA PHE A 41 -22.01 9.59 5.80
C PHE A 41 -22.44 10.28 7.10
N ARG A 42 -21.55 11.09 7.67
CA ARG A 42 -21.83 12.02 8.77
C ARG A 42 -21.24 13.39 8.43
N SER A 43 -22.04 14.43 8.65
CA SER A 43 -21.58 15.81 8.54
C SER A 43 -20.96 16.24 9.87
N GLY A 44 -19.77 16.82 9.81
CA GLY A 44 -19.04 17.30 10.96
C GLY A 44 -17.56 17.53 10.65
N ASN A 45 -16.94 18.45 11.36
CA ASN A 45 -15.55 18.79 11.14
C ASN A 45 -14.64 17.86 11.97
N PRO A 46 -13.74 17.08 11.32
CA PRO A 46 -12.93 16.05 11.98
C PRO A 46 -11.85 16.61 12.90
N GLN A 47 -11.61 17.93 12.88
CA GLN A 47 -10.69 18.61 13.80
C GLN A 47 -11.27 18.72 15.21
N TYR A 48 -12.58 18.56 15.37
CA TYR A 48 -13.24 18.57 16.68
C TYR A 48 -13.42 17.16 17.23
N ALA A 49 -12.87 16.94 18.41
CA ALA A 49 -12.89 15.63 19.04
C ALA A 49 -14.31 15.13 19.40
N SER A 50 -15.30 16.02 19.55
CA SER A 50 -16.71 15.68 19.76
C SER A 50 -17.39 15.15 18.50
N GLU A 51 -16.96 15.61 17.32
CA GLU A 51 -17.50 15.18 16.03
C GLU A 51 -17.01 13.77 15.69
N LEU A 52 -15.75 13.47 16.02
CA LEU A 52 -15.17 12.13 15.86
C LEU A 52 -15.90 11.05 16.69
N GLU A 53 -16.52 11.41 17.81
CA GLU A 53 -17.33 10.48 18.61
C GLU A 53 -18.59 10.03 17.87
N LYS A 54 -19.15 10.86 16.98
CA LYS A 54 -20.35 10.54 16.19
C LYS A 54 -20.13 9.36 15.24
N VAL A 55 -18.88 9.14 14.82
CA VAL A 55 -18.47 8.05 13.92
C VAL A 55 -17.78 6.90 14.66
N ARG A 56 -17.77 6.92 16.00
CA ARG A 56 -17.32 5.81 16.83
C ARG A 56 -15.91 5.32 16.47
N ILE A 57 -14.95 6.24 16.32
CA ILE A 57 -13.55 5.96 15.94
C ILE A 57 -12.85 4.91 16.82
N GLU A 58 -13.33 4.68 18.05
CA GLU A 58 -12.79 3.68 18.97
C GLU A 58 -12.93 2.23 18.48
N TYR A 59 -13.92 1.94 17.61
CA TYR A 59 -14.14 0.61 17.03
C TYR A 59 -13.56 0.47 15.61
N ALA A 60 -13.05 1.54 15.02
CA ALA A 60 -12.53 1.50 13.66
C ALA A 60 -11.26 0.62 13.59
N LYS A 61 -11.23 -0.31 12.63
CA LYS A 61 -10.03 -1.13 12.32
C LYS A 61 -8.91 -0.25 11.75
N SER A 62 -9.30 0.71 10.91
CA SER A 62 -8.41 1.66 10.24
C SER A 62 -9.11 3.02 10.13
N ILE A 63 -8.33 4.09 10.19
CA ILE A 63 -8.78 5.48 10.04
C ILE A 63 -7.92 6.13 8.95
N LEU A 64 -8.58 6.70 7.94
CA LEU A 64 -7.94 7.40 6.83
C LEU A 64 -8.19 8.90 7.01
N VAL A 65 -7.13 9.68 7.19
CA VAL A 65 -7.18 11.14 7.19
C VAL A 65 -6.74 11.60 5.81
N LEU A 66 -7.69 12.09 5.01
CA LEU A 66 -7.47 12.54 3.64
C LEU A 66 -7.17 14.04 3.61
N ALA A 67 -6.32 14.45 2.68
CA ALA A 67 -6.05 15.87 2.46
C ALA A 67 -7.22 16.52 1.71
N GLY A 68 -7.47 17.81 1.95
CA GLY A 68 -8.48 18.57 1.21
C GLY A 68 -8.04 18.86 -0.23
N ASP A 69 -8.94 18.61 -1.19
CA ASP A 69 -8.66 18.81 -2.63
C ASP A 69 -8.72 20.29 -3.07
N GLU A 70 -9.43 21.13 -2.33
CA GLU A 70 -9.74 22.53 -2.74
C GLU A 70 -8.85 23.58 -2.05
N GLN A 71 -7.95 23.17 -1.15
CA GLN A 71 -7.14 24.05 -0.32
C GLN A 71 -5.71 24.20 -0.86
N ASP A 72 -4.96 25.20 -0.38
CA ASP A 72 -3.50 25.19 -0.55
C ASP A 72 -2.92 23.98 0.21
N VAL A 73 -1.90 23.36 -0.37
CA VAL A 73 -1.14 22.24 0.19
C VAL A 73 -0.83 22.41 1.68
N ASN A 74 -0.37 23.58 2.11
CA ASN A 74 0.00 23.81 3.51
C ASN A 74 -1.22 23.89 4.44
N GLU A 75 -2.34 24.37 3.92
CA GLU A 75 -3.60 24.43 4.65
C GLU A 75 -4.19 23.03 4.81
N ALA A 76 -4.19 22.24 3.73
CA ALA A 76 -4.60 20.84 3.74
C ALA A 76 -3.77 20.01 4.74
N ASP A 77 -2.44 20.17 4.72
CA ASP A 77 -1.54 19.47 5.66
C ASP A 77 -1.73 19.95 7.11
N SER A 78 -2.03 21.23 7.32
CA SER A 78 -2.36 21.78 8.64
C SER A 78 -3.66 21.19 9.19
N ASP A 79 -4.66 21.00 8.34
CA ASP A 79 -5.94 20.39 8.71
C ASP A 79 -5.80 18.88 8.98
N ALA A 80 -4.96 18.18 8.21
CA ALA A 80 -4.58 16.80 8.49
C ALA A 80 -3.87 16.68 9.85
N LEU A 81 -2.91 17.56 10.14
CA LEU A 81 -2.22 17.63 11.44
C LEU A 81 -3.20 17.85 12.60
N ARG A 82 -4.13 18.80 12.48
CA ARG A 82 -5.17 19.06 13.50
C ARG A 82 -6.05 17.84 13.73
N THR A 83 -6.44 17.16 12.67
CA THR A 83 -7.24 15.93 12.74
C THR A 83 -6.47 14.81 13.46
N VAL A 84 -5.19 14.63 13.14
CA VAL A 84 -4.30 13.67 13.83
C VAL A 84 -4.20 13.96 15.32
N LEU A 85 -4.07 15.24 15.70
CA LEU A 85 -4.04 15.65 17.11
C LEU A 85 -5.38 15.38 17.81
N ALA A 86 -6.51 15.59 17.13
CA ALA A 86 -7.85 15.30 17.66
C ALA A 86 -8.10 13.80 17.86
N LEU A 87 -7.51 12.95 17.01
CA LEU A 87 -7.55 11.48 17.13
C LEU A 87 -6.71 10.97 18.30
N ARG A 88 -5.68 11.71 18.70
CA ARG A 88 -4.72 11.28 19.73
C ARG A 88 -5.43 11.01 21.06
N GLY A 89 -5.26 9.79 21.57
CA GLY A 89 -5.82 9.37 22.86
C GLY A 89 -7.29 8.96 22.82
N LYS A 90 -7.97 9.08 21.67
CA LYS A 90 -9.35 8.59 21.46
C LYS A 90 -9.43 7.32 20.64
N THR A 91 -8.37 6.98 19.91
CA THR A 91 -8.28 5.73 19.16
C THR A 91 -7.86 4.58 20.07
N LYS A 92 -8.29 3.37 19.71
CA LYS A 92 -7.78 2.15 20.33
C LYS A 92 -6.26 2.08 20.10
N ARG A 93 -5.52 1.55 21.08
CA ARG A 93 -4.05 1.42 21.06
C ARG A 93 -3.43 0.78 19.80
N ASN A 94 -4.22 0.11 18.96
CA ASN A 94 -3.79 -0.58 17.74
C ASN A 94 -4.58 -0.17 16.47
N ALA A 95 -5.30 0.95 16.49
CA ALA A 95 -6.00 1.41 15.28
C ALA A 95 -4.97 1.83 14.21
N ASN A 96 -5.13 1.37 12.98
CA ASN A 96 -4.26 1.78 11.88
C ASN A 96 -4.69 3.17 11.39
N VAL A 97 -3.97 4.21 11.80
CA VAL A 97 -4.20 5.56 11.29
C VAL A 97 -3.27 5.79 10.10
N VAL A 98 -3.85 6.12 8.95
CA VAL A 98 -3.11 6.52 7.74
C VAL A 98 -3.45 7.96 7.44
N VAL A 99 -2.44 8.78 7.24
CA VAL A 99 -2.56 10.24 7.04
C VAL A 99 -1.97 10.58 5.69
N GLU A 100 -2.80 11.14 4.82
CA GLU A 100 -2.38 11.75 3.58
C GLU A 100 -1.81 13.15 3.86
N ILE A 101 -0.66 13.43 3.28
CA ILE A 101 0.02 14.72 3.28
C ILE A 101 0.42 15.04 1.85
N GLN A 102 0.35 16.31 1.49
CA GLN A 102 0.69 16.79 0.16
C GLN A 102 2.14 17.29 0.06
N ASP A 103 2.71 17.88 1.12
CA ASP A 103 4.09 18.38 1.16
C ASP A 103 5.03 17.47 1.98
N VAL A 104 6.20 17.15 1.42
CA VAL A 104 7.20 16.34 2.10
C VAL A 104 7.81 17.04 3.32
N ASP A 105 7.88 18.37 3.30
CA ASP A 105 8.45 19.17 4.39
C ASP A 105 7.59 19.07 5.66
N ASN A 106 6.27 18.94 5.50
CA ASN A 106 5.32 18.81 6.60
C ASN A 106 5.31 17.41 7.24
N LYS A 107 5.87 16.40 6.56
CA LYS A 107 5.89 15.01 7.01
C LYS A 107 6.48 14.84 8.42
N GLN A 108 7.57 15.53 8.73
CA GLN A 108 8.24 15.38 10.03
C GLN A 108 7.37 15.92 11.17
N ILE A 109 6.68 17.03 10.95
CA ILE A 109 5.82 17.65 11.98
C ILE A 109 4.62 16.74 12.27
N VAL A 110 4.00 16.17 11.23
CA VAL A 110 2.90 15.23 11.42
C VAL A 110 3.37 13.92 12.05
N ALA A 111 4.59 13.45 11.73
CA ALA A 111 5.19 12.28 12.36
C ALA A 111 5.47 12.50 13.86
N LEU A 112 5.80 13.72 14.28
CA LEU A 112 5.96 14.05 15.70
C LEU A 112 4.62 14.11 16.43
N ALA A 113 3.56 14.57 15.75
CA ALA A 113 2.22 14.61 16.31
C ALA A 113 1.56 13.24 16.40
N SER A 114 1.92 12.33 15.48
CA SER A 114 1.43 10.96 15.43
C SER A 114 2.47 9.96 15.92
N ASN A 115 2.28 9.40 17.12
CA ASN A 115 3.21 8.40 17.63
C ASN A 115 3.29 7.13 16.75
N ASP A 116 2.17 6.73 16.12
CA ASP A 116 2.03 5.44 15.43
C ASP A 116 1.34 5.53 14.05
N SER A 117 1.04 6.74 13.55
CA SER A 117 0.33 6.87 12.26
C SER A 117 1.27 6.65 11.08
N LYS A 118 0.74 6.03 10.02
CA LYS A 118 1.43 5.86 8.75
C LYS A 118 1.18 7.11 7.91
N ILE A 119 2.23 7.82 7.54
CA ILE A 119 2.12 9.05 6.75
C ILE A 119 2.46 8.76 5.29
N LEU A 120 1.56 9.16 4.40
CA LEU A 120 1.68 9.00 2.97
C LEU A 120 1.83 10.39 2.33
N VAL A 121 2.99 10.67 1.73
CA VAL A 121 3.18 11.88 0.93
C VAL A 121 2.79 11.55 -0.51
N VAL A 122 1.54 11.86 -0.88
CA VAL A 122 0.94 11.37 -2.13
C VAL A 122 1.61 12.00 -3.35
N ASN A 123 1.92 13.30 -3.28
CA ASN A 123 2.59 13.99 -4.38
C ASN A 123 3.90 13.28 -4.76
N ASP A 124 4.82 13.07 -3.82
CA ASP A 124 6.11 12.40 -4.06
C ASP A 124 5.94 11.04 -4.76
N ILE A 125 5.02 10.21 -4.26
CA ILE A 125 4.75 8.87 -4.79
C ILE A 125 4.29 8.98 -6.24
N VAL A 126 3.34 9.87 -6.54
CA VAL A 126 2.87 10.10 -7.92
C VAL A 126 4.02 10.55 -8.82
N GLY A 127 4.89 11.43 -8.34
CA GLY A 127 6.07 11.89 -9.08
C GLY A 127 7.03 10.75 -9.43
N GLN A 128 7.37 9.91 -8.44
CA GLN A 128 8.22 8.75 -8.64
C GLN A 128 7.59 7.74 -9.60
N LEU A 129 6.28 7.49 -9.49
CA LEU A 129 5.54 6.62 -10.41
C LEU A 129 5.59 7.18 -11.84
N MET A 130 5.37 8.48 -12.04
CA MET A 130 5.48 9.11 -13.36
C MET A 130 6.88 8.95 -13.98
N VAL A 131 7.94 9.17 -13.19
CA VAL A 131 9.32 8.97 -13.66
C VAL A 131 9.55 7.49 -14.02
N CYS A 132 9.11 6.55 -13.18
CA CYS A 132 9.21 5.12 -13.46
C CYS A 132 8.53 4.73 -14.77
N CYS A 133 7.28 5.15 -14.96
CA CYS A 133 6.49 4.89 -16.16
C CYS A 133 7.04 5.60 -17.41
N SER A 134 7.69 6.75 -17.26
CA SER A 134 8.34 7.46 -18.37
C SER A 134 9.54 6.70 -18.94
N ARG A 135 10.21 5.89 -18.10
CA ARG A 135 11.41 5.12 -18.48
C ARG A 135 11.06 3.76 -19.04
N ASP A 136 9.95 3.17 -18.59
CA ASP A 136 9.42 1.92 -19.11
C ASP A 136 7.88 1.99 -19.19
N ALA A 137 7.35 2.10 -20.40
CA ALA A 137 5.92 2.20 -20.62
C ALA A 137 5.15 0.95 -20.16
N GLY A 138 5.80 -0.23 -20.12
CA GLY A 138 5.18 -1.46 -19.63
C GLY A 138 5.01 -1.47 -18.11
N LEU A 139 5.81 -0.66 -17.39
CA LEU A 139 5.77 -0.61 -15.93
C LEU A 139 4.49 0.03 -15.41
N ALA A 140 3.87 0.95 -16.16
CA ALA A 140 2.60 1.56 -15.79
C ALA A 140 1.51 0.50 -15.58
N PHE A 141 1.38 -0.43 -16.52
CA PHE A 141 0.42 -1.52 -16.44
C PHE A 141 0.69 -2.43 -15.23
N VAL A 142 1.95 -2.77 -14.97
CA VAL A 142 2.32 -3.62 -13.83
C VAL A 142 2.03 -2.91 -12.50
N LEU A 143 2.37 -1.63 -12.38
CA LEU A 143 2.13 -0.84 -11.18
C LEU A 143 0.63 -0.67 -10.91
N GLU A 144 -0.18 -0.45 -11.93
CA GLU A 144 -1.64 -0.37 -11.81
C GLU A 144 -2.22 -1.66 -11.22
N GLN A 145 -1.76 -2.83 -11.69
CA GLN A 145 -2.22 -4.13 -11.18
C GLN A 145 -1.76 -4.43 -9.75
N VAL A 146 -0.61 -3.92 -9.32
CA VAL A 146 -0.05 -4.21 -7.98
C VAL A 146 -0.52 -3.22 -6.92
N ILE A 147 -0.80 -1.96 -7.29
CA ILE A 147 -1.28 -0.92 -6.38
C ILE A 147 -2.81 -1.00 -6.20
N GLY A 148 -3.53 -1.40 -7.24
CA GLY A 148 -4.98 -1.57 -7.20
C GLY A 148 -5.42 -2.83 -6.44
N PHE A 149 -6.72 -2.90 -6.15
CA PHE A 149 -7.36 -4.08 -5.55
C PHE A 149 -7.88 -5.08 -6.61
N GLU A 150 -7.39 -4.97 -7.84
CA GLU A 150 -7.83 -5.80 -8.97
C GLU A 150 -6.65 -6.64 -9.46
N GLY A 151 -6.86 -7.95 -9.58
CA GLY A 151 -5.81 -8.86 -10.00
C GLY A 151 -5.08 -9.49 -8.82
N SER A 152 -3.79 -9.17 -8.65
CA SER A 152 -2.94 -9.76 -7.61
C SER A 152 -2.30 -8.67 -6.75
N GLU A 153 -2.39 -8.85 -5.44
CA GLU A 153 -2.00 -7.89 -4.42
C GLU A 153 -0.87 -8.44 -3.55
N ILE A 154 -0.28 -7.56 -2.74
CA ILE A 154 0.77 -7.92 -1.78
C ILE A 154 0.15 -8.31 -0.45
N TYR A 155 0.36 -9.57 -0.05
CA TYR A 155 -0.09 -10.11 1.22
C TYR A 155 1.08 -10.40 2.17
N PHE A 156 0.81 -10.22 3.47
CA PHE A 156 1.72 -10.49 4.56
C PHE A 156 1.17 -11.66 5.36
N LYS A 157 1.89 -12.79 5.37
CA LYS A 157 1.43 -14.00 6.06
C LYS A 157 2.57 -14.80 6.67
N GLU A 158 2.35 -15.28 7.88
CA GLU A 158 3.26 -16.22 8.53
C GLU A 158 3.04 -17.62 7.98
N TRP A 159 4.13 -18.31 7.66
CA TRP A 159 4.11 -19.68 7.16
C TRP A 159 5.03 -20.56 8.02
N PRO A 160 4.52 -21.16 9.11
CA PRO A 160 5.33 -22.01 10.00
C PRO A 160 6.01 -23.17 9.27
N GLU A 161 5.41 -23.64 8.19
CA GLU A 161 5.90 -24.72 7.32
C GLU A 161 7.17 -24.36 6.53
N LEU A 162 7.49 -23.07 6.41
CA LEU A 162 8.63 -22.55 5.65
C LEU A 162 9.82 -22.13 6.53
N VAL A 163 9.68 -22.25 7.85
CA VAL A 163 10.74 -21.92 8.80
C VAL A 163 11.95 -22.83 8.58
N ASN A 164 13.15 -22.26 8.65
CA ASN A 164 14.44 -22.89 8.33
C ASN A 164 14.71 -23.19 6.85
N LEU A 165 13.81 -22.83 5.93
CA LEU A 165 14.11 -22.86 4.50
C LEU A 165 14.83 -21.59 4.05
N THR A 166 15.65 -21.73 3.01
CA THR A 166 16.26 -20.57 2.34
C THR A 166 15.23 -19.84 1.49
N PHE A 167 15.41 -18.54 1.28
CA PHE A 167 14.52 -17.76 0.43
C PHE A 167 14.51 -18.31 -1.00
N ARG A 168 15.64 -18.85 -1.49
CA ARG A 168 15.70 -19.56 -2.78
C ARG A 168 14.72 -20.72 -2.85
N GLU A 169 14.61 -21.52 -1.79
CA GLU A 169 13.66 -22.63 -1.73
C GLU A 169 12.23 -22.09 -1.71
N VAL A 170 11.97 -21.07 -0.88
CA VAL A 170 10.65 -20.43 -0.72
C VAL A 170 10.08 -19.90 -2.03
N LEU A 171 10.91 -19.38 -2.94
CA LEU A 171 10.48 -18.93 -4.28
C LEU A 171 9.75 -20.01 -5.09
N PHE A 172 9.93 -21.29 -4.77
CA PHE A 172 9.30 -22.43 -5.45
C PHE A 172 8.28 -23.18 -4.58
N ARG A 173 7.92 -22.65 -3.40
CA ARG A 173 6.99 -23.28 -2.46
C ARG A 173 5.53 -22.92 -2.70
N PHE A 174 5.22 -22.09 -3.70
CA PHE A 174 3.86 -21.69 -4.04
C PHE A 174 3.60 -21.91 -5.53
N ASN A 175 2.40 -22.39 -5.85
CA ASN A 175 1.96 -22.54 -7.25
C ASN A 175 1.22 -21.29 -7.74
N ASP A 176 0.45 -20.65 -6.85
CA ASP A 176 -0.48 -19.56 -7.16
C ASP A 176 -0.06 -18.22 -6.52
N ALA A 177 1.17 -18.13 -6.02
CA ALA A 177 1.72 -16.92 -5.42
C ALA A 177 3.22 -16.80 -5.69
N VAL A 178 3.73 -15.57 -5.63
CA VAL A 178 5.15 -15.26 -5.80
C VAL A 178 5.68 -14.58 -4.55
N ALA A 179 6.61 -15.23 -3.86
CA ALA A 179 7.30 -14.63 -2.72
C ALA A 179 8.24 -13.50 -3.20
N ILE A 180 8.09 -12.30 -2.63
CA ILE A 180 8.86 -11.11 -3.02
C ILE A 180 9.73 -10.55 -1.89
N GLY A 181 9.49 -10.96 -0.65
CA GLY A 181 10.24 -10.45 0.48
C GLY A 181 9.86 -11.08 1.81
N VAL A 182 10.51 -10.62 2.87
CA VAL A 182 10.29 -11.06 4.25
C VAL A 182 10.20 -9.84 5.15
N LYS A 183 9.31 -9.86 6.12
CA LYS A 183 9.28 -8.93 7.24
C LYS A 183 9.76 -9.68 8.48
N ASN A 184 10.89 -9.24 9.01
CA ASN A 184 11.52 -9.87 10.16
C ASN A 184 10.76 -9.54 11.44
N LYS A 185 11.05 -10.27 12.52
CA LYS A 185 10.48 -10.03 13.87
C LYS A 185 10.61 -8.59 14.36
N ASP A 186 11.68 -7.89 13.99
CA ASP A 186 11.92 -6.49 14.35
C ASP A 186 11.05 -5.50 13.55
N GLY A 187 10.25 -6.00 12.60
CA GLY A 187 9.36 -5.22 11.76
C GLY A 187 9.98 -4.71 10.46
N THR A 188 11.29 -4.90 10.25
CA THR A 188 11.99 -4.51 9.03
C THR A 188 11.53 -5.34 7.84
N ILE A 189 11.17 -4.68 6.75
CA ILE A 189 10.79 -5.32 5.48
C ILE A 189 12.01 -5.40 4.57
N LEU A 190 12.33 -6.61 4.12
CA LEU A 190 13.39 -6.92 3.17
C LEU A 190 12.75 -7.42 1.87
N LEU A 191 12.74 -6.57 0.84
CA LEU A 191 12.34 -6.97 -0.51
C LEU A 191 13.52 -7.63 -1.23
N ASN A 192 13.24 -8.72 -1.95
CA ASN A 192 14.22 -9.54 -2.65
C ASN A 192 15.45 -9.87 -1.76
N PRO A 193 15.25 -10.54 -0.61
CA PRO A 193 16.35 -10.93 0.26
C PRO A 193 17.32 -11.86 -0.47
N GLY A 194 18.55 -11.95 0.05
CA GLY A 194 19.57 -12.82 -0.53
C GLY A 194 19.07 -14.27 -0.65
N ALA A 195 19.51 -14.97 -1.69
CA ALA A 195 19.06 -16.34 -1.95
C ALA A 195 19.29 -17.31 -0.78
N ASP A 196 20.32 -17.04 0.04
CA ASP A 196 20.71 -17.84 1.20
C ASP A 196 20.10 -17.33 2.52
N TYR A 197 19.22 -16.31 2.47
CA TYR A 197 18.48 -15.85 3.64
C TYR A 197 17.60 -16.98 4.17
N VAL A 198 17.72 -17.32 5.45
CA VAL A 198 16.95 -18.39 6.08
C VAL A 198 15.75 -17.80 6.82
N ILE A 199 14.54 -18.26 6.48
CA ILE A 199 13.30 -17.83 7.14
C ILE A 199 13.35 -18.23 8.62
N GLN A 200 13.21 -17.25 9.50
CA GLN A 200 13.20 -17.45 10.95
C GLN A 200 11.77 -17.69 11.47
N ASP A 201 11.67 -18.16 12.72
CA ASP A 201 10.37 -18.23 13.41
C ASP A 201 9.76 -16.82 13.54
N LYS A 202 8.47 -16.70 13.22
CA LYS A 202 7.70 -15.43 13.16
C LYS A 202 8.11 -14.45 12.07
N ASP A 203 8.96 -14.86 11.13
CA ASP A 203 9.12 -14.09 9.90
C ASP A 203 7.81 -14.11 9.11
N VAL A 204 7.38 -12.93 8.66
CA VAL A 204 6.17 -12.77 7.86
C VAL A 204 6.59 -12.69 6.39
N LEU A 205 6.11 -13.61 5.56
CA LEU A 205 6.43 -13.62 4.14
C LEU A 205 5.58 -12.58 3.40
N LEU A 206 6.22 -11.84 2.50
CA LEU A 206 5.54 -10.97 1.54
C LEU A 206 5.37 -11.73 0.23
N SER A 207 4.13 -11.89 -0.22
CA SER A 207 3.80 -12.61 -1.45
C SER A 207 2.84 -11.81 -2.31
N ILE A 208 3.03 -11.87 -3.63
CA ILE A 208 2.02 -11.42 -4.60
C ILE A 208 1.09 -12.59 -4.88
N ALA A 209 -0.20 -12.42 -4.60
CA ALA A 209 -1.23 -13.44 -4.80
C ALA A 209 -2.57 -12.79 -5.14
N ARG A 210 -3.55 -13.57 -5.60
CA ARG A 210 -4.87 -13.06 -5.98
C ARG A 210 -5.71 -12.61 -4.78
N ASP A 211 -5.66 -13.39 -3.70
CA ASP A 211 -6.36 -13.15 -2.44
C ASP A 211 -5.56 -13.81 -1.29
N ASP A 212 -5.81 -13.43 -0.04
CA ASP A 212 -5.05 -13.91 1.13
C ASP A 212 -5.25 -15.41 1.46
N ASP A 213 -6.37 -15.95 1.01
CA ASP A 213 -6.79 -17.35 1.13
C ASP A 213 -6.59 -18.17 -0.15
N SER A 214 -6.12 -17.54 -1.24
CA SER A 214 -6.05 -18.16 -2.57
C SER A 214 -4.82 -19.06 -2.81
N TYR A 215 -3.87 -19.09 -1.87
CA TYR A 215 -2.60 -19.79 -2.05
C TYR A 215 -2.15 -20.55 -0.80
N THR A 216 -1.48 -21.67 -1.03
CA THR A 216 -0.94 -22.56 0.01
C THR A 216 0.44 -23.07 -0.36
N VAL A 217 1.16 -23.56 0.63
CA VAL A 217 2.49 -24.14 0.46
C VAL A 217 2.38 -25.50 -0.24
N ASN A 218 3.11 -25.69 -1.35
CA ASN A 218 3.14 -26.95 -2.09
C ASN A 218 4.06 -27.99 -1.40
N ASP A 219 4.40 -29.11 -2.03
CA ASP A 219 5.28 -30.15 -1.46
C ASP A 219 6.78 -29.99 -1.82
N GLY A 220 7.10 -29.03 -2.70
CA GLY A 220 8.46 -28.70 -3.12
C GLY A 220 9.01 -29.66 -4.18
N SER A 221 8.14 -30.51 -4.75
CA SER A 221 8.47 -31.42 -5.85
C SER A 221 9.13 -30.67 -7.01
N PHE A 222 8.55 -29.53 -7.42
CA PHE A 222 9.07 -28.70 -8.50
C PHE A 222 10.53 -28.26 -8.27
N TYR A 223 10.85 -27.81 -7.06
CA TYR A 223 12.21 -27.36 -6.75
C TYR A 223 13.23 -28.50 -6.82
N ARG A 224 12.86 -29.70 -6.33
CA ARG A 224 13.72 -30.90 -6.39
C ARG A 224 13.96 -31.33 -7.83
N GLU A 225 12.94 -31.30 -8.68
CA GLU A 225 13.07 -31.59 -10.10
C GLU A 225 13.99 -30.58 -10.80
N LEU A 226 13.82 -29.29 -10.49
CA LEU A 226 14.62 -28.21 -11.07
C LEU A 226 16.10 -28.32 -10.67
N GLN A 227 16.40 -28.68 -9.42
CA GLN A 227 17.76 -28.99 -8.98
C GLN A 227 18.36 -30.19 -9.74
N ALA A 228 17.58 -31.26 -9.94
CA ALA A 228 18.02 -32.45 -10.68
C ALA A 228 18.31 -32.15 -12.16
N GLN A 229 17.62 -31.18 -12.74
CA GLN A 229 17.85 -30.70 -14.11
C GLN A 229 19.06 -29.74 -14.20
N GLN A 230 19.23 -28.83 -13.25
CA GLN A 230 20.38 -27.90 -13.22
C GLN A 230 21.71 -28.61 -12.98
N ALA A 231 21.73 -29.68 -12.18
CA ALA A 231 22.91 -30.53 -12.02
C ALA A 231 23.40 -31.15 -13.35
N LYS A 232 22.53 -31.23 -14.37
CA LYS A 232 22.83 -31.76 -15.72
C LYS A 232 23.16 -30.65 -16.73
N SER A 233 23.03 -29.38 -16.37
CA SER A 233 23.11 -28.23 -17.28
C SER A 233 23.98 -27.13 -16.68
N SER A 234 25.29 -27.20 -16.95
CA SER A 234 26.28 -26.23 -16.48
C SER A 234 26.43 -25.05 -17.44
N SER A 235 25.44 -24.15 -17.51
CA SER A 235 25.66 -22.85 -18.15
C SER A 235 24.66 -21.81 -17.66
N ALA A 236 25.01 -21.12 -16.57
CA ALA A 236 24.39 -19.84 -16.28
C ALA A 236 24.80 -18.85 -17.40
N ARG A 237 23.84 -18.43 -18.23
CA ARG A 237 24.08 -17.35 -19.21
C ARG A 237 24.54 -16.12 -18.43
N LYS A 238 25.81 -15.74 -18.60
CA LYS A 238 26.33 -14.49 -18.06
C LYS A 238 25.52 -13.34 -18.63
N SER A 239 24.68 -12.72 -17.80
CA SER A 239 24.01 -11.48 -18.13
C SER A 239 25.09 -10.44 -18.43
N LYS A 240 25.19 -10.04 -19.70
CA LYS A 240 26.03 -8.90 -20.06
C LYS A 240 25.31 -7.66 -19.55
N ARG A 241 25.88 -6.98 -18.56
CA ARG A 241 25.44 -5.62 -18.18
C ARG A 241 25.49 -4.74 -19.42
N VAL A 242 24.32 -4.45 -19.99
CA VAL A 242 24.18 -3.48 -21.07
C VAL A 242 24.43 -2.10 -20.44
N LYS A 243 25.36 -1.33 -21.00
CA LYS A 243 25.56 0.07 -20.56
C LYS A 243 24.27 0.84 -20.85
N LYS A 244 23.68 1.46 -19.82
CA LYS A 244 22.54 2.36 -20.00
C LYS A 244 22.95 3.49 -20.96
N LYS A 245 22.13 3.74 -21.98
CA LYS A 245 22.30 4.87 -22.89
C LYS A 245 21.74 6.13 -22.22
N PRO A 246 22.26 7.33 -22.54
CA PRO A 246 21.65 8.57 -22.09
C PRO A 246 20.18 8.66 -22.54
N GLU A 247 19.29 9.05 -21.63
CA GLU A 247 17.87 9.27 -21.87
C GLU A 247 17.62 10.79 -21.99
N ARG A 248 16.68 11.22 -22.85
CA ARG A 248 16.25 12.63 -22.96
C ARG A 248 14.80 12.70 -22.51
N ILE A 249 14.54 13.41 -21.42
CA ILE A 249 13.22 13.53 -20.82
C ILE A 249 12.84 15.01 -20.81
N LEU A 250 11.63 15.32 -21.25
CA LEU A 250 11.07 16.67 -21.22
C LEU A 250 10.03 16.74 -20.11
N PHE A 251 10.19 17.69 -19.18
CA PHE A 251 9.15 18.04 -18.22
C PHE A 251 8.39 19.26 -18.73
N CYS A 252 7.07 19.14 -18.82
CA CYS A 252 6.17 20.22 -19.23
C CYS A 252 5.41 20.73 -18.01
N GLY A 253 5.61 22.01 -17.67
CA GLY A 253 5.05 22.62 -16.46
C GLY A 253 6.06 22.69 -15.32
N TRP A 254 5.75 23.50 -14.31
CA TRP A 254 6.56 23.65 -13.11
C TRP A 254 5.85 22.98 -11.94
N ARG A 255 6.28 21.77 -11.61
CA ARG A 255 5.77 21.02 -10.47
C ARG A 255 6.41 21.55 -9.18
N ARG A 256 5.61 21.67 -8.11
CA ARG A 256 6.14 21.96 -6.76
C ARG A 256 7.08 20.81 -6.33
N ASP A 257 8.17 21.15 -5.67
CA ASP A 257 9.16 20.19 -5.15
C ASP A 257 9.76 19.26 -6.22
N LEU A 258 9.92 19.79 -7.43
CA LEU A 258 10.55 19.08 -8.54
C LEU A 258 11.96 18.58 -8.18
N ALA A 259 12.66 19.29 -7.29
CA ALA A 259 14.00 18.95 -6.84
C ALA A 259 14.04 17.75 -5.87
N ASP A 260 12.92 17.45 -5.21
CA ASP A 260 12.81 16.43 -4.17
C ASP A 260 12.33 15.07 -4.73
N MET A 261 12.06 14.99 -6.04
CA MET A 261 11.71 13.76 -6.77
C MET A 261 12.88 12.79 -7.00
#